data_AF-A0AA39HFF1-F1
#
_entry.id   AF-A0AA39HFF1-F1
#
_cell.length_a   1.000
_cell.length_b   1.000
_cell.length_c   1.000
_cell.angle_alpha   90.00
_cell.angle_beta   90.00
_cell.angle_gamma   90.00
#
_symmetry.space_group_name_H-M   'P 1'
#
loop_
_entity.id
_entity.type
_entity.pdbx_description
1 polymer ?
#
loop_
_entity_poly.entity_id
_entity_poly.type
_entity_poly.pdbx_seq_one_letter_code
_entity_poly.pdbx_strand_id
1 'polypeptide(L)'
;MTKTVSTHFGEPLSAESKKLISEVKLKINQPIHPNFDTDFNVYRFVMAAERLYKNRKEIVEAAAKTLNNHLRMRKALKLDTLDDIPFEHNPIFSRRLMPRGTIQKETDSSNRLLWFMEYASINVEGIAHGMRSSDACLFQFWQFEHMLRRVNQQEELSGKLSSLRHVIDMSGYEINPFTMLFVSSGTLSYYSQLFHYENYPELVTPIDMVNIAKWIHVPYKLARAMMPAGFTERFRLHDGHFLEFLKDEVKEEHIPTTLGGKNAEIKCVPALHLKPEDYWKPPEHKVIESLETIHVSPRKSKFLQVDVEQSGSKLAWYFRTDGDVYFGVFYQSLEDKAINGKEKEIDIDALEMVYPWLKIGARLVHEEGSAECSCPGRYYVVFSNKQSWLHRRTVDFHLQLSSDDRAKRIHYDGTYESADPLSPPS
;
A
#
# COMPACT_ATOMS: atom_id res chain seq x y z
N MET A 1 -11.74 27.24 -2.83
CA MET A 1 -11.98 27.24 -1.37
C MET A 1 -11.59 25.87 -0.86
N THR A 2 -10.44 25.78 -0.20
CA THR A 2 -10.06 24.60 0.59
C THR A 2 -11.19 24.33 1.59
N LYS A 3 -11.77 23.13 1.58
CA LYS A 3 -12.83 22.78 2.54
C LYS A 3 -12.22 22.83 3.94
N THR A 4 -12.86 23.56 4.84
CA THR A 4 -12.42 23.74 6.22
C THR A 4 -12.43 22.39 6.95
N VAL A 5 -11.28 21.97 7.46
CA VAL A 5 -11.13 20.80 8.35
C VAL A 5 -11.37 21.24 9.79
N SER A 6 -11.75 20.30 10.67
CA SER A 6 -12.08 20.62 12.07
C SER A 6 -10.86 20.81 13.00
N THR A 7 -9.67 20.34 12.61
CA THR A 7 -8.39 20.56 13.29
C THR A 7 -7.27 20.64 12.24
N HIS A 8 -6.37 21.63 12.35
CA HIS A 8 -5.22 21.75 11.46
C HIS A 8 -3.96 21.09 12.05
N PHE A 9 -2.96 20.82 11.20
CA PHE A 9 -1.65 20.36 11.65
C PHE A 9 -1.01 21.40 12.59
N GLY A 10 -0.39 20.94 13.68
CA GLY A 10 0.18 21.82 14.70
C GLY A 10 -0.80 22.28 15.79
N GLU A 11 -2.05 21.83 15.72
CA GLU A 11 -3.10 22.12 16.70
C GLU A 11 -3.48 20.86 17.50
N PRO A 12 -3.89 21.00 18.78
CA PRO A 12 -4.55 19.92 19.51
C PRO A 12 -5.92 19.62 18.90
N LEU A 13 -6.41 18.38 19.03
CA LEU A 13 -7.74 18.00 18.53
C LEU A 13 -8.84 18.88 19.12
N SER A 14 -9.61 19.51 18.23
CA SER A 14 -10.76 20.32 18.60
C SER A 14 -11.89 19.47 19.19
N ALA A 15 -12.82 20.11 19.90
CA ALA A 15 -13.99 19.42 20.45
C ALA A 15 -14.86 18.77 19.36
N GLU A 16 -14.96 19.40 18.18
CA GLU A 16 -15.71 18.84 17.05
C GLU A 16 -15.01 17.60 16.49
N SER A 17 -13.68 17.65 16.31
CA SER A 17 -12.90 16.48 15.86
C SER A 17 -13.08 15.28 16.81
N LYS A 18 -13.00 15.50 18.13
CA LYS A 18 -13.24 14.45 19.14
C LYS A 18 -14.64 13.84 19.04
N LYS A 19 -15.64 14.66 18.74
CA LYS A 19 -17.02 14.19 18.54
C LYS A 19 -17.16 13.34 17.29
N LEU A 20 -16.56 13.76 16.17
CA LEU A 20 -16.53 12.99 14.92
C LEU A 20 -15.80 11.65 15.09
N ILE A 21 -14.67 11.64 15.80
CA ILE A 21 -13.91 10.42 16.12
C ILE A 21 -14.78 9.43 16.89
N SER A 22 -15.49 9.89 17.93
CA SER A 22 -16.41 9.06 18.71
C SER A 22 -17.51 8.46 17.83
N GLU A 23 -18.12 9.26 16.94
CA GLU A 23 -19.15 8.79 16.01
C GLU A 23 -18.62 7.76 15.00
N VAL A 24 -17.39 7.94 14.51
CA VAL A 24 -16.72 6.97 13.63
C VAL A 24 -16.43 5.66 14.37
N LYS A 25 -15.89 5.73 15.58
CA LYS A 25 -15.61 4.55 16.43
C LYS A 25 -16.88 3.72 16.72
N LEU A 26 -18.05 4.37 16.82
CA LEU A 26 -19.33 3.69 17.00
C LEU A 26 -19.86 3.01 15.72
N LYS A 27 -19.35 3.37 14.54
CA LYS A 27 -19.79 2.82 13.24
C LYS A 27 -18.87 1.74 12.67
N ILE A 28 -17.64 1.61 13.18
CA ILE A 28 -16.74 0.55 12.75
C ILE A 28 -17.21 -0.82 13.26
N ASN A 29 -16.95 -1.86 12.47
CA ASN A 29 -17.28 -3.25 12.80
C ASN A 29 -16.04 -4.14 12.95
N GLN A 30 -14.86 -3.60 12.63
CA GLN A 30 -13.58 -4.23 12.91
C GLN A 30 -13.08 -3.76 14.28
N PRO A 31 -12.48 -4.65 15.09
CA PRO A 31 -11.81 -4.24 16.31
C PRO A 31 -10.62 -3.34 15.97
N ILE A 32 -10.40 -2.30 16.78
CA ILE A 32 -9.21 -1.46 16.69
C ILE A 32 -8.17 -1.94 17.70
N HIS A 33 -6.95 -2.19 17.23
CA HIS A 33 -5.88 -2.64 18.12
C HIS A 33 -5.35 -1.46 18.95
N PRO A 34 -5.03 -1.64 20.25
CA PRO A 34 -4.52 -0.55 21.10
C PRO A 34 -3.28 0.16 20.56
N ASN A 35 -2.39 -0.57 19.88
CA ASN A 35 -1.20 0.03 19.24
C ASN A 35 -1.52 1.06 18.12
N PHE A 36 -2.75 1.04 17.61
CA PHE A 36 -3.21 1.97 16.58
C PHE A 36 -4.31 2.93 17.09
N ASP A 37 -5.02 2.61 18.17
CA ASP A 37 -6.18 3.35 18.68
C ASP A 37 -5.83 4.68 19.38
N THR A 38 -5.15 5.58 18.66
CA THR A 38 -5.02 6.99 19.05
C THR A 38 -6.11 7.80 18.38
N ASP A 39 -6.58 8.85 19.07
CA ASP A 39 -7.57 9.76 18.48
C ASP A 39 -7.02 10.44 17.21
N PHE A 40 -5.72 10.74 17.14
CA PHE A 40 -5.09 11.28 15.93
C PHE A 40 -5.14 10.30 14.75
N ASN A 41 -4.91 9.01 14.98
CA ASN A 41 -4.99 7.99 13.93
C ASN A 41 -6.40 7.87 13.35
N VAL A 42 -7.42 7.87 14.20
CA VAL A 42 -8.82 7.87 13.73
C VAL A 42 -9.17 9.21 13.06
N TYR A 43 -8.67 10.32 13.60
CA TYR A 43 -8.92 11.65 13.05
C TYR A 43 -8.40 11.81 11.62
N ARG A 44 -7.28 11.18 11.25
CA ARG A 44 -6.77 11.21 9.87
C ARG A 44 -7.79 10.74 8.83
N PHE A 45 -8.61 9.73 9.17
CA PHE A 45 -9.71 9.27 8.31
C PHE A 45 -10.87 10.25 8.27
N VAL A 46 -11.19 10.88 9.40
CA VAL A 46 -12.19 11.96 9.49
C VAL A 46 -11.76 13.15 8.64
N MET A 47 -10.53 13.61 8.80
CA MET A 47 -9.95 14.74 8.07
C MET A 47 -9.94 14.50 6.56
N ALA A 48 -9.60 13.30 6.11
CA ALA A 48 -9.71 12.92 4.70
C ALA A 48 -11.16 12.97 4.19
N ALA A 49 -12.13 12.54 5.01
CA ALA A 49 -13.55 12.63 4.66
C ALA A 49 -14.08 14.08 4.66
N GLU A 50 -13.64 14.95 5.56
CA GLU A 50 -13.98 16.39 5.59
C GLU A 50 -13.56 17.12 4.30
N ARG A 51 -12.46 16.69 3.67
CA ARG A 51 -12.03 17.21 2.36
C ARG A 51 -12.99 16.82 1.22
N LEU A 52 -13.79 15.78 1.39
CA LEU A 52 -14.69 15.27 0.36
C LEU A 52 -16.14 15.66 0.61
N TYR A 53 -16.58 15.66 1.86
CA TYR A 53 -17.97 15.83 2.25
C TYR A 53 -18.15 17.03 3.18
N LYS A 54 -19.32 17.65 3.13
CA LYS A 54 -19.69 18.75 4.06
C LYS A 54 -20.70 18.30 5.11
N ASN A 55 -21.50 17.29 4.79
CA ASN A 55 -22.51 16.77 5.69
C ASN A 55 -21.84 15.86 6.72
N ARG A 56 -22.08 16.12 8.01
CA ARG A 56 -21.55 15.33 9.14
C ARG A 56 -21.79 13.83 8.98
N LYS A 57 -22.99 13.42 8.59
CA LYS A 57 -23.37 12.02 8.42
C LYS A 57 -22.53 11.35 7.32
N GLU A 58 -22.35 12.03 6.19
CA GLU A 58 -21.52 11.54 5.08
C GLU A 58 -20.05 11.45 5.47
N ILE A 59 -19.53 12.43 6.23
CA ILE A 59 -18.16 12.42 6.75
C ILE A 59 -17.94 11.18 7.62
N VAL A 60 -18.82 10.95 8.59
CA VAL A 60 -18.73 9.81 9.51
C VAL A 60 -18.86 8.48 8.75
N GLU A 61 -19.78 8.37 7.79
CA GLU A 61 -19.97 7.15 7.00
C GLU A 61 -18.76 6.85 6.10
N ALA A 62 -18.22 7.86 5.42
CA ALA A 62 -17.03 7.70 4.59
C ALA A 62 -15.79 7.34 5.43
N ALA A 63 -15.56 8.06 6.53
CA ALA A 63 -14.42 7.79 7.42
C ALA A 63 -14.49 6.40 8.03
N ALA A 64 -15.66 5.98 8.54
CA ALA A 64 -15.86 4.66 9.13
C ALA A 64 -15.68 3.53 8.09
N LYS A 65 -16.16 3.73 6.86
CA LYS A 65 -15.96 2.76 5.77
C LYS A 65 -14.47 2.57 5.46
N THR A 66 -13.74 3.67 5.26
CA THR A 66 -12.31 3.61 4.93
C THR A 66 -11.50 3.03 6.09
N LEU A 67 -11.79 3.45 7.33
CA LEU A 67 -11.14 2.93 8.53
C LEU A 67 -11.40 1.43 8.71
N ASN A 68 -12.63 0.95 8.53
CA ASN A 68 -12.92 -0.49 8.57
C ASN A 68 -12.08 -1.27 7.56
N ASN A 69 -11.95 -0.78 6.33
CA ASN A 69 -11.12 -1.44 5.33
C ASN A 69 -9.63 -1.43 5.72
N HIS A 70 -9.14 -0.31 6.26
CA HIS A 70 -7.79 -0.24 6.80
C HIS A 70 -7.57 -1.27 7.92
N LEU A 71 -8.50 -1.39 8.88
CA LEU A 71 -8.40 -2.37 9.97
C LEU A 71 -8.38 -3.82 9.45
N ARG A 72 -9.14 -4.14 8.40
CA ARG A 72 -9.04 -5.46 7.71
C ARG A 72 -7.64 -5.67 7.12
N MET A 73 -7.09 -4.66 6.45
CA MET A 73 -5.73 -4.71 5.89
C MET A 73 -4.67 -4.87 6.98
N ARG A 74 -4.76 -4.11 8.08
CA ARG A 74 -3.85 -4.22 9.24
C ARG A 74 -3.83 -5.63 9.80
N LYS A 75 -5.01 -6.25 9.97
CA LYS A 75 -5.14 -7.63 10.44
C LYS A 75 -4.52 -8.62 9.46
N ALA A 76 -4.87 -8.56 8.17
CA ALA A 76 -4.36 -9.46 7.14
C ALA A 76 -2.82 -9.39 6.99
N LEU A 77 -2.25 -8.21 7.20
CA LEU A 77 -0.81 -7.94 7.11
C LEU A 77 -0.09 -8.04 8.46
N LYS A 78 -0.81 -8.34 9.56
CA LYS A 78 -0.29 -8.37 10.93
C LYS A 78 0.47 -7.09 11.33
N LEU A 79 0.02 -5.92 10.88
CA LEU A 79 0.73 -4.64 11.07
C LEU A 79 0.77 -4.19 12.54
N ASP A 80 -0.23 -4.57 13.33
CA ASP A 80 -0.34 -4.15 14.74
C ASP A 80 0.64 -4.86 15.67
N THR A 81 1.10 -6.06 15.29
CA THR A 81 2.09 -6.86 16.02
C THR A 81 3.44 -6.91 15.32
N LEU A 82 3.58 -6.22 14.19
CA LEU A 82 4.85 -6.07 13.50
C LEU A 82 5.81 -5.28 14.39
N ASP A 83 7.06 -5.71 14.49
CA ASP A 83 8.10 -4.88 15.11
C ASP A 83 8.32 -3.61 14.28
N ASP A 84 8.85 -2.55 14.90
CA ASP A 84 9.22 -1.38 14.13
C ASP A 84 10.39 -1.74 13.21
N ILE A 85 10.20 -1.64 11.89
CA ILE A 85 11.23 -1.93 10.88
C ILE A 85 11.75 -0.59 10.36
N PRO A 86 12.95 -0.13 10.80
CA PRO A 86 13.56 1.07 10.27
C PRO A 86 13.77 1.00 8.76
N PHE A 87 13.81 2.16 8.12
CA PHE A 87 14.03 2.24 6.68
C PHE A 87 15.29 1.47 6.22
N GLU A 88 16.36 1.46 6.99
CA GLU A 88 17.59 0.72 6.65
C GLU A 88 17.44 -0.81 6.66
N HIS A 89 16.46 -1.36 7.39
CA HIS A 89 16.17 -2.79 7.44
C HIS A 89 15.07 -3.21 6.46
N ASN A 90 14.28 -2.26 5.97
CA ASN A 90 13.26 -2.56 4.97
C ASN A 90 13.93 -3.01 3.64
N PRO A 91 13.57 -4.20 3.09
CA PRO A 91 14.22 -4.78 1.93
C PRO A 91 14.30 -3.87 0.69
N ILE A 92 13.34 -2.98 0.48
CA ILE A 92 13.36 -2.06 -0.67
C ILE A 92 14.55 -1.09 -0.61
N PHE A 93 14.98 -0.70 0.60
CA PHE A 93 16.12 0.19 0.81
C PHE A 93 17.41 -0.55 1.14
N SER A 94 17.35 -1.65 1.89
CA SER A 94 18.56 -2.43 2.23
C SER A 94 19.17 -3.10 1.00
N ARG A 95 18.33 -3.54 0.04
CA ARG A 95 18.76 -3.99 -1.30
C ARG A 95 19.03 -2.83 -2.26
N ARG A 96 18.84 -1.58 -1.81
CA ARG A 96 19.03 -0.34 -2.58
C ARG A 96 18.24 -0.29 -3.88
N LEU A 97 17.01 -0.82 -3.89
CA LEU A 97 16.10 -0.71 -5.04
C LEU A 97 15.42 0.66 -5.10
N MET A 98 15.31 1.35 -3.97
CA MET A 98 14.89 2.75 -3.88
C MET A 98 15.93 3.60 -3.14
N PRO A 99 16.02 4.91 -3.46
CA PRO A 99 16.81 5.83 -2.65
C PRO A 99 16.22 5.93 -1.24
N ARG A 100 17.07 6.09 -0.23
CA ARG A 100 16.68 6.14 1.17
C ARG A 100 17.09 7.47 1.80
N GLY A 101 16.08 8.23 2.23
CA GLY A 101 16.26 9.36 3.14
C GLY A 101 16.14 8.95 4.61
N THR A 102 16.24 9.92 5.52
CA THR A 102 15.96 9.75 6.95
C THR A 102 14.90 10.75 7.41
N ILE A 103 14.05 10.32 8.35
CA ILE A 103 13.11 11.23 9.01
C ILE A 103 13.88 12.00 10.07
N GLN A 104 13.80 13.33 10.00
CA GLN A 104 14.44 14.23 10.94
C GLN A 104 13.60 14.36 12.21
N LYS A 105 14.24 14.71 13.33
CA LYS A 105 13.54 14.94 14.60
C LYS A 105 12.84 16.29 14.62
N GLU A 106 13.38 17.20 13.85
CA GLU A 106 12.92 18.57 13.69
C GLU A 106 11.60 18.60 12.92
N THR A 107 10.76 19.58 13.26
CA THR A 107 9.49 19.82 12.58
C THR A 107 9.50 21.14 11.84
N ASP A 108 8.55 21.28 10.93
CA ASP A 108 8.14 22.58 10.41
C ASP A 108 7.20 23.33 11.38
N SER A 109 6.75 24.51 10.96
CA SER A 109 5.83 25.39 11.69
C SER A 109 4.47 24.76 12.01
N SER A 110 4.10 23.67 11.32
CA SER A 110 2.83 22.94 11.49
C SER A 110 3.02 21.61 12.22
N ASN A 111 4.11 21.45 12.99
CA ASN A 111 4.41 20.22 13.75
C ASN A 111 4.57 18.99 12.86
N ARG A 112 4.98 19.14 11.59
CA ARG A 112 5.21 18.02 10.68
C ARG A 112 6.69 17.66 10.67
N LEU A 113 7.00 16.38 10.88
CA LEU A 113 8.37 15.86 10.81
C LEU A 113 8.91 16.00 9.38
N LEU A 114 10.19 16.30 9.24
CA LEU A 114 10.81 16.52 7.94
C LEU A 114 11.39 15.22 7.38
N TRP A 115 11.14 14.95 6.10
CA TRP A 115 11.72 13.81 5.39
C TRP A 115 12.22 14.27 4.03
N PHE A 116 13.51 14.10 3.78
CA PHE A 116 14.16 14.50 2.53
C PHE A 116 14.55 13.27 1.72
N MET A 117 14.35 13.31 0.40
CA MET A 117 14.76 12.25 -0.52
C MET A 117 15.30 12.84 -1.83
N GLU A 118 16.26 12.16 -2.45
CA GLU A 118 16.82 12.51 -3.76
C GLU A 118 16.41 11.46 -4.79
N TYR A 119 15.73 11.88 -5.86
CA TYR A 119 15.18 10.96 -6.88
C TYR A 119 16.13 10.72 -8.06
N ALA A 120 17.29 11.38 -8.12
CA ALA A 120 18.28 11.21 -9.18
C ALA A 120 18.63 9.73 -9.48
N SER A 121 18.60 8.87 -8.46
CA SER A 121 18.97 7.46 -8.55
C SER A 121 17.80 6.48 -8.62
N ILE A 122 16.55 6.96 -8.65
CA ILE A 122 15.38 6.05 -8.67
C ILE A 122 15.34 5.24 -9.97
N ASN A 123 15.21 3.92 -9.84
CA ASN A 123 15.13 3.02 -10.98
C ASN A 123 13.88 2.13 -10.91
N VAL A 124 12.79 2.63 -11.50
CA VAL A 124 11.49 1.93 -11.54
C VAL A 124 11.59 0.58 -12.26
N GLU A 125 12.46 0.46 -13.27
CA GLU A 125 12.68 -0.80 -13.98
C GLU A 125 13.30 -1.86 -13.08
N GLY A 126 14.31 -1.47 -12.29
CA GLY A 126 14.95 -2.37 -11.33
C GLY A 126 13.98 -2.92 -10.29
N ILE A 127 13.03 -2.10 -9.83
CA ILE A 127 11.95 -2.56 -8.94
C ILE A 127 11.05 -3.57 -9.66
N ALA A 128 10.59 -3.23 -10.87
CA ALA A 128 9.65 -4.06 -11.63
C ALA A 128 10.23 -5.44 -12.04
N HIS A 129 11.55 -5.54 -12.21
CA HIS A 129 12.25 -6.79 -12.53
C HIS A 129 12.87 -7.50 -11.32
N GLY A 130 13.03 -6.80 -10.19
CA GLY A 130 13.75 -7.29 -9.02
C GLY A 130 12.86 -7.82 -7.89
N MET A 131 11.55 -7.54 -7.91
CA MET A 131 10.64 -7.97 -6.85
C MET A 131 9.21 -8.25 -7.32
N ARG A 132 8.52 -9.09 -6.55
CA ARG A 132 7.09 -9.36 -6.69
C ARG A 132 6.29 -8.09 -6.44
N SER A 133 5.14 -7.95 -7.09
CA SER A 133 4.24 -6.82 -6.85
C SER A 133 3.70 -6.84 -5.42
N SER A 134 3.44 -8.04 -4.88
CA SER A 134 3.04 -8.23 -3.49
C SER A 134 4.10 -7.76 -2.50
N ASP A 135 5.37 -8.12 -2.71
CA ASP A 135 6.50 -7.66 -1.88
C ASP A 135 6.66 -6.13 -1.95
N ALA A 136 6.56 -5.54 -3.14
CA ALA A 136 6.61 -4.08 -3.30
C ALA A 136 5.53 -3.39 -2.44
N CYS A 137 4.31 -3.92 -2.44
CA CYS A 137 3.23 -3.41 -1.59
C CYS A 137 3.53 -3.64 -0.10
N LEU A 138 3.96 -4.83 0.29
CA LEU A 138 4.25 -5.19 1.69
C LEU A 138 5.35 -4.31 2.29
N PHE A 139 6.45 -4.12 1.56
CA PHE A 139 7.57 -3.28 1.98
C PHE A 139 7.15 -1.81 2.07
N GLN A 140 6.23 -1.36 1.21
CA GLN A 140 5.65 -0.03 1.34
C GLN A 140 4.77 0.09 2.59
N PHE A 141 3.96 -0.93 2.94
CA PHE A 141 3.23 -0.95 4.23
C PHE A 141 4.19 -0.84 5.42
N TRP A 142 5.30 -1.59 5.42
CA TRP A 142 6.31 -1.49 6.49
C TRP A 142 6.92 -0.09 6.58
N GLN A 143 7.19 0.54 5.44
CA GLN A 143 7.65 1.93 5.41
C GLN A 143 6.62 2.86 6.05
N PHE A 144 5.34 2.73 5.69
CA PHE A 144 4.27 3.56 6.23
C PHE A 144 4.00 3.31 7.72
N GLU A 145 4.12 2.07 8.21
CA GLU A 145 4.05 1.79 9.65
C GLU A 145 5.20 2.43 10.42
N HIS A 146 6.43 2.37 9.90
CA HIS A 146 7.57 3.06 10.51
C HIS A 146 7.33 4.58 10.57
N MET A 147 6.86 5.17 9.47
CA MET A 147 6.47 6.58 9.39
C MET A 147 5.39 6.93 10.42
N LEU A 148 4.34 6.11 10.51
CA LEU A 148 3.24 6.30 11.45
C LEU A 148 3.73 6.28 12.89
N ARG A 149 4.64 5.38 13.26
CA ARG A 149 5.23 5.33 14.61
C ARG A 149 6.00 6.59 14.95
N ARG A 150 6.78 7.14 14.01
CA ARG A 150 7.50 8.42 14.21
C ARG A 150 6.51 9.57 14.43
N VAL A 151 5.46 9.62 13.62
CA VAL A 151 4.42 10.64 13.74
C VAL A 151 3.66 10.50 15.06
N ASN A 152 3.23 9.30 15.46
CA ASN A 152 2.54 9.08 16.73
C ASN A 152 3.40 9.50 17.93
N GLN A 153 4.71 9.23 17.90
CA GLN A 153 5.64 9.71 18.93
C GLN A 153 5.69 11.24 19.00
N GLN A 154 5.70 11.91 17.84
CA GLN A 154 5.66 13.38 17.79
C GLN A 154 4.33 13.93 18.33
N GLU A 155 3.21 13.27 18.05
CA GLU A 155 1.89 13.66 18.54
C GLU A 155 1.74 13.47 20.05
N GLU A 156 2.29 12.39 20.59
CA GLU A 156 2.38 12.15 22.03
C GLU A 156 3.24 13.22 22.71
N LEU A 157 4.38 13.57 22.11
CA LEU A 157 5.30 14.58 22.64
C LEU A 157 4.70 15.99 22.64
N SER A 158 4.02 16.38 21.55
CA SER A 158 3.55 17.76 21.36
C SER A 158 2.10 17.99 21.77
N GLY A 159 1.31 16.91 21.92
CA GLY A 159 -0.14 16.97 22.13
C GLY A 159 -0.91 17.55 20.94
N LYS A 160 -0.29 17.61 19.76
CA LYS A 160 -0.80 18.28 18.54
C LYS A 160 -0.75 17.34 17.35
N LEU A 161 -1.70 17.52 16.42
CA LEU A 161 -1.74 16.76 15.17
C LEU A 161 -0.43 16.95 14.40
N SER A 162 0.12 15.85 13.89
CA SER A 162 1.38 15.80 13.14
C SER A 162 1.23 15.05 11.81
N SER A 163 2.25 15.16 10.97
CA SER A 163 2.42 14.38 9.73
C SER A 163 3.90 14.39 9.34
N LEU A 164 4.21 13.82 8.19
CA LEU A 164 5.50 13.98 7.52
C LEU A 164 5.38 14.97 6.36
N ARG A 165 6.23 15.98 6.36
CA ARG A 165 6.52 16.78 5.17
C ARG A 165 7.62 16.10 4.38
N HIS A 166 7.31 15.66 3.17
CA HIS A 166 8.25 14.98 2.30
C HIS A 166 8.77 15.96 1.25
N VAL A 167 10.07 16.24 1.24
CA VAL A 167 10.73 17.08 0.24
C VAL A 167 11.57 16.18 -0.66
N ILE A 168 11.24 16.18 -1.95
CA ILE A 168 11.86 15.32 -2.95
C ILE A 168 12.67 16.20 -3.90
N ASP A 169 13.98 16.05 -3.89
CA ASP A 169 14.86 16.66 -4.88
C ASP A 169 14.80 15.87 -6.20
N MET A 170 14.34 16.56 -7.25
CA MET A 170 14.23 16.02 -8.61
C MET A 170 15.46 16.36 -9.47
N SER A 171 16.48 17.00 -8.91
CA SER A 171 17.75 17.27 -9.61
C SER A 171 18.35 15.99 -10.18
N GLY A 172 18.66 16.00 -11.48
CA GLY A 172 19.24 14.84 -12.16
C GLY A 172 18.30 13.64 -12.33
N TYR A 173 17.01 13.76 -11.99
CA TYR A 173 16.04 12.70 -12.28
C TYR A 173 15.83 12.58 -13.79
N GLU A 174 15.86 11.35 -14.29
CA GLU A 174 15.62 11.02 -15.70
C GLU A 174 14.36 10.15 -15.83
N ILE A 175 13.45 10.52 -16.74
CA ILE A 175 12.33 9.62 -17.07
C ILE A 175 12.81 8.52 -18.01
N ASN A 176 12.56 7.28 -17.61
CA ASN A 176 12.65 6.12 -18.48
C ASN A 176 11.26 5.64 -18.92
N PRO A 177 11.15 4.81 -19.99
CA PRO A 177 9.88 4.27 -20.45
C PRO A 177 9.08 3.50 -19.38
N PHE A 178 9.76 2.83 -18.45
CA PHE A 178 9.13 2.14 -17.33
C PHE A 178 8.43 3.10 -16.37
N THR A 179 9.00 4.27 -16.12
CA THR A 179 8.35 5.33 -15.34
C THR A 179 7.10 5.81 -16.06
N MET A 180 7.18 6.04 -17.38
CA MET A 180 6.00 6.46 -18.14
C MET A 180 4.90 5.39 -18.11
N LEU A 181 5.28 4.11 -18.23
CA LEU A 181 4.36 2.98 -18.09
C LEU A 181 3.74 2.92 -16.69
N PHE A 182 4.53 3.13 -15.63
CA PHE A 182 4.05 3.17 -14.25
C PHE A 182 3.02 4.28 -14.02
N VAL A 183 3.23 5.45 -14.63
CA VAL A 183 2.26 6.55 -14.61
C VAL A 183 1.03 6.21 -15.45
N SER A 184 1.19 5.76 -16.70
CA SER A 184 0.09 5.61 -17.67
C SER A 184 -0.78 4.36 -17.48
N SER A 185 -0.25 3.32 -16.83
CA SER A 185 -0.99 2.06 -16.54
C SER A 185 -1.98 2.18 -15.38
N GLY A 186 -2.00 3.33 -14.69
CA GLY A 186 -2.79 3.52 -13.47
C GLY A 186 -2.16 2.86 -12.23
N THR A 187 -0.96 2.30 -12.34
CA THR A 187 -0.23 1.73 -11.19
C THR A 187 0.12 2.83 -10.18
N LEU A 188 0.67 3.97 -10.63
CA LEU A 188 0.90 5.13 -9.74
C LEU A 188 -0.38 5.55 -9.00
N SER A 189 -1.51 5.61 -9.70
CA SER A 189 -2.80 5.96 -9.11
C SER A 189 -3.28 4.93 -8.10
N TYR A 190 -3.10 3.63 -8.38
CA TYR A 190 -3.40 2.56 -7.44
C TYR A 190 -2.55 2.65 -6.17
N TYR A 191 -1.23 2.76 -6.28
CA TYR A 191 -0.35 2.91 -5.12
C TYR A 191 -0.69 4.16 -4.31
N SER A 192 -0.92 5.27 -5.00
CA SER A 192 -1.29 6.52 -4.32
C SER A 192 -2.62 6.36 -3.58
N GLN A 193 -3.65 5.78 -4.21
CA GLN A 193 -4.93 5.50 -3.57
C GLN A 193 -4.76 4.58 -2.34
N LEU A 194 -4.09 3.45 -2.53
CA LEU A 194 -3.87 2.43 -1.49
C LEU A 194 -3.18 3.01 -0.26
N PHE A 195 -2.06 3.71 -0.45
CA PHE A 195 -1.25 4.19 0.68
C PHE A 195 -1.69 5.54 1.20
N HIS A 196 -1.90 6.53 0.34
CA HIS A 196 -2.11 7.92 0.75
C HIS A 196 -3.56 8.29 1.04
N TYR A 197 -4.55 7.51 0.58
CA TYR A 197 -5.97 7.84 0.74
C TYR A 197 -6.73 6.78 1.53
N GLU A 198 -6.41 5.49 1.34
CA GLU A 198 -7.15 4.40 1.97
C GLU A 198 -6.53 3.90 3.28
N ASN A 199 -5.21 3.74 3.36
CA ASN A 199 -4.56 3.15 4.54
C ASN A 199 -3.87 4.19 5.44
N TYR A 200 -3.23 5.21 4.87
CA TYR A 200 -2.51 6.25 5.62
C TYR A 200 -2.91 7.66 5.17
N PRO A 201 -4.21 8.01 5.24
CA PRO A 201 -4.67 9.35 4.91
C PRO A 201 -3.94 10.39 5.76
N GLU A 202 -3.54 11.51 5.14
CA GLU A 202 -2.93 12.66 5.81
C GLU A 202 -1.62 12.37 6.59
N LEU A 203 -1.04 11.16 6.51
CA LEU A 203 0.22 10.83 7.18
C LEU A 203 1.43 11.51 6.54
N VAL A 204 1.46 11.57 5.21
CA VAL A 204 2.53 12.22 4.44
C VAL A 204 1.92 13.34 3.62
N THR A 205 2.11 14.58 4.08
CA THR A 205 1.61 15.80 3.45
C THR A 205 2.29 17.04 4.07
N PRO A 206 2.70 18.03 3.27
CA PRO A 206 2.76 17.98 1.80
C PRO A 206 3.93 17.12 1.31
N ILE A 207 3.86 16.75 0.04
CA ILE A 207 4.93 16.16 -0.75
C ILE A 207 5.38 17.23 -1.74
N ASP A 208 6.51 17.86 -1.46
CA ASP A 208 7.10 18.95 -2.22
C ASP A 208 8.16 18.40 -3.17
N MET A 209 7.87 18.38 -4.47
CA MET A 209 8.84 18.04 -5.52
C MET A 209 9.57 19.32 -5.94
N VAL A 210 10.86 19.39 -5.65
CA VAL A 210 11.71 20.57 -5.87
C VAL A 210 12.73 20.31 -6.97
N ASN A 211 13.34 21.37 -7.51
CA ASN A 211 14.29 21.29 -8.64
C ASN A 211 13.74 20.52 -9.85
N ILE A 212 12.45 20.65 -10.13
CA ILE A 212 11.83 19.88 -11.20
C ILE A 212 12.30 20.37 -12.57
N ALA A 213 12.62 19.43 -13.46
CA ALA A 213 12.81 19.75 -14.87
C ALA A 213 11.45 20.09 -15.53
N LYS A 214 11.45 21.00 -16.50
CA LYS A 214 10.21 21.46 -17.18
C LYS A 214 9.36 20.32 -17.77
N TRP A 215 9.98 19.20 -18.15
CA TRP A 215 9.26 18.07 -18.73
C TRP A 215 8.40 17.31 -17.69
N ILE A 216 8.67 17.42 -16.38
CA ILE A 216 7.91 16.77 -15.29
C ILE A 216 6.42 17.13 -15.32
N HIS A 217 6.08 18.30 -15.84
CA HIS A 217 4.69 18.73 -15.96
C HIS A 217 3.84 17.81 -16.86
N VAL A 218 4.43 17.12 -17.84
CA VAL A 218 3.72 16.18 -18.73
C VAL A 218 3.18 14.97 -17.97
N PRO A 219 4.02 14.11 -17.35
CA PRO A 219 3.54 12.98 -16.55
C PRO A 219 2.72 13.43 -15.33
N TYR A 220 3.03 14.58 -14.72
CA TYR A 220 2.22 15.11 -13.63
C TYR A 220 0.78 15.44 -14.07
N LYS A 221 0.60 16.03 -15.26
CA LYS A 221 -0.73 16.32 -15.80
C LYS A 221 -1.53 15.04 -16.05
N LEU A 222 -0.87 13.98 -16.52
CA LEU A 222 -1.49 12.67 -16.70
C LEU A 222 -1.89 12.06 -15.36
N ALA A 223 -0.97 12.04 -14.38
CA ALA A 223 -1.25 11.57 -13.03
C ALA A 223 -2.43 12.32 -12.42
N ARG A 224 -2.41 13.66 -12.44
CA ARG A 224 -3.49 14.51 -11.91
C ARG A 224 -4.87 14.16 -12.48
N ALA A 225 -4.97 13.76 -13.75
CA ALA A 225 -6.25 13.39 -14.37
C ALA A 225 -6.82 12.06 -13.85
N MET A 226 -5.98 11.20 -13.26
CA MET A 226 -6.35 9.88 -12.73
C MET A 226 -6.41 9.84 -11.20
N MET A 227 -6.09 10.94 -10.53
CA MET A 227 -5.95 10.99 -9.07
C MET A 227 -7.20 11.54 -8.36
N PRO A 228 -7.42 11.16 -7.08
CA PRO A 228 -8.53 11.67 -6.28
C PRO A 228 -8.48 13.19 -6.06
N ALA A 229 -9.61 13.74 -5.61
CA ALA A 229 -9.67 15.13 -5.17
C ALA A 229 -8.66 15.40 -4.04
N GLY A 230 -8.02 16.58 -4.08
CA GLY A 230 -6.97 16.97 -3.13
C GLY A 230 -5.55 16.53 -3.52
N PHE A 231 -5.36 15.79 -4.62
CA PHE A 231 -4.03 15.40 -5.10
C PHE A 231 -3.06 16.57 -5.26
N THR A 232 -3.49 17.68 -5.88
CA THR A 232 -2.61 18.84 -6.12
C THR A 232 -2.23 19.60 -4.85
N GLU A 233 -3.04 19.52 -3.80
CA GLU A 233 -2.73 20.13 -2.50
C GLU A 233 -1.65 19.32 -1.75
N ARG A 234 -1.63 18.01 -2.00
CA ARG A 234 -0.69 17.06 -1.41
C ARG A 234 0.62 16.96 -2.20
N PHE A 235 0.56 16.80 -3.52
CA PHE A 235 1.72 16.66 -4.41
C PHE A 235 1.98 17.98 -5.12
N ARG A 236 2.90 18.76 -4.55
CA ARG A 236 3.22 20.13 -4.96
C ARG A 236 4.47 20.12 -5.83
N LEU A 237 4.40 20.84 -6.94
CA LEU A 237 5.51 21.04 -7.85
C LEU A 237 6.09 22.44 -7.61
N HIS A 238 7.38 22.52 -7.29
CA HIS A 238 8.10 23.77 -7.13
C HIS A 238 9.17 23.91 -8.20
N ASP A 239 9.32 25.12 -8.72
CA ASP A 239 10.38 25.46 -9.66
C ASP A 239 11.67 25.87 -8.91
N GLY A 240 12.58 26.58 -9.58
CA GLY A 240 13.87 26.99 -9.02
C GLY A 240 13.81 27.88 -7.78
N HIS A 241 12.65 28.45 -7.42
CA HIS A 241 12.47 29.31 -6.24
C HIS A 241 11.92 28.57 -5.02
N PHE A 242 11.95 27.23 -5.02
CA PHE A 242 11.39 26.40 -3.94
C PHE A 242 11.96 26.71 -2.53
N LEU A 243 13.21 27.17 -2.43
CA LEU A 243 13.88 27.36 -1.14
C LEU A 243 13.23 28.46 -0.31
N GLU A 244 12.76 29.54 -0.94
CA GLU A 244 12.04 30.62 -0.25
C GLU A 244 10.74 30.08 0.36
N PHE A 245 9.99 29.30 -0.43
CA PHE A 245 8.76 28.63 0.04
C PHE A 245 9.01 27.64 1.18
N LEU A 246 10.12 26.88 1.14
CA LEU A 246 10.48 25.99 2.24
C LEU A 246 10.82 26.80 3.51
N LYS A 247 11.55 27.91 3.36
CA LYS A 247 11.98 28.77 4.49
C LYS A 247 10.84 29.48 5.21
N ASP A 248 9.68 29.63 4.57
CA ASP A 248 8.47 30.18 5.21
C ASP A 248 7.94 29.28 6.33
N GLU A 249 8.16 27.96 6.24
CA GLU A 249 7.62 26.99 7.18
C GLU A 249 8.71 26.16 7.89
N VAL A 250 9.91 26.04 7.30
CA VAL A 250 11.02 25.22 7.78
C VAL A 250 12.24 26.10 8.08
N LYS A 251 12.81 25.97 9.28
CA LYS A 251 14.04 26.70 9.63
C LYS A 251 15.21 26.27 8.74
N GLU A 252 16.04 27.23 8.34
CA GLU A 252 17.16 26.99 7.41
C GLU A 252 18.18 25.97 7.94
N GLU A 253 18.39 25.92 9.26
CA GLU A 253 19.24 24.92 9.93
C GLU A 253 18.71 23.49 9.87
N HIS A 254 17.44 23.29 9.48
CA HIS A 254 16.82 21.96 9.34
C HIS A 254 16.75 21.51 7.86
N ILE A 255 17.21 22.35 6.92
CA ILE A 255 17.22 22.05 5.49
C ILE A 255 18.60 21.53 5.09
N PRO A 256 18.72 20.45 4.29
CA PRO A 256 20.00 19.93 3.85
C PRO A 256 20.78 20.96 3.02
N THR A 257 22.12 20.93 3.12
CA THR A 257 22.99 21.78 2.30
C THR A 257 22.84 21.53 0.80
N THR A 258 22.48 20.30 0.40
CA THR A 258 22.19 19.94 -1.01
C THR A 258 20.98 20.70 -1.58
N LEU A 259 20.07 21.17 -0.73
CA LEU A 259 18.92 22.00 -1.11
C LEU A 259 19.11 23.49 -0.79
N GLY A 260 20.33 23.91 -0.45
CA GLY A 260 20.64 25.31 -0.10
C GLY A 260 20.34 25.71 1.34
N GLY A 261 20.12 24.72 2.23
CA GLY A 261 20.03 24.92 3.68
C GLY A 261 21.39 24.91 4.38
N LYS A 262 21.37 24.69 5.70
CA LYS A 262 22.58 24.70 6.56
C LYS A 262 22.93 23.33 7.19
N ASN A 263 22.11 22.30 7.02
CA ASN A 263 22.32 20.99 7.64
C ASN A 263 23.15 20.06 6.75
N ALA A 264 24.40 19.77 7.12
CA ALA A 264 25.28 18.87 6.37
C ALA A 264 25.14 17.39 6.77
N GLU A 265 24.41 17.08 7.85
CA GLU A 265 24.21 15.72 8.36
C GLU A 265 23.09 14.97 7.63
N ILE A 266 22.13 15.71 7.07
CA ILE A 266 21.06 15.13 6.27
C ILE A 266 21.64 14.64 4.94
N LYS A 267 21.70 13.32 4.77
CA LYS A 267 22.20 12.64 3.57
C LYS A 267 21.21 11.60 3.07
N CYS A 268 21.12 11.48 1.75
CA CYS A 268 20.38 10.41 1.10
C CYS A 268 21.32 9.28 0.67
N VAL A 269 20.86 8.04 0.82
CA VAL A 269 21.54 6.88 0.25
C VAL A 269 20.93 6.61 -1.13
N PRO A 270 21.70 6.62 -2.23
CA PRO A 270 21.12 6.44 -3.55
C PRO A 270 20.65 4.99 -3.77
N ALA A 271 19.75 4.77 -4.72
CA ALA A 271 19.46 3.42 -5.22
C ALA A 271 20.62 2.91 -6.09
N LEU A 272 20.65 1.61 -6.32
CA LEU A 272 21.52 0.95 -7.28
C LEU A 272 20.70 0.55 -8.52
N HIS A 273 21.32 0.66 -9.69
CA HIS A 273 20.72 0.14 -10.91
C HIS A 273 20.84 -1.38 -10.92
N LEU A 274 19.70 -2.06 -10.85
CA LEU A 274 19.66 -3.51 -11.01
C LEU A 274 20.10 -3.84 -12.44
N LYS A 275 21.08 -4.74 -12.59
CA LYS A 275 21.54 -5.15 -13.91
C LYS A 275 20.65 -6.28 -14.44
N PRO A 276 20.51 -6.44 -15.77
CA PRO A 276 19.69 -7.52 -16.35
C PRO A 276 20.08 -8.94 -15.90
N GLU A 277 21.36 -9.15 -15.58
CA GLU A 277 21.88 -10.41 -15.04
C GLU A 277 21.31 -10.76 -13.65
N ASP A 278 20.94 -9.74 -12.89
CA ASP A 278 20.36 -9.78 -11.54
C ASP A 278 18.82 -9.72 -11.55
N TYR A 279 18.19 -9.63 -12.73
CA TYR A 279 16.73 -9.69 -12.83
C TYR A 279 16.23 -11.03 -12.32
N TRP A 280 15.04 -11.03 -11.74
CA TRP A 280 14.40 -12.25 -11.29
C TRP A 280 14.27 -13.25 -12.45
N LYS A 281 14.52 -14.52 -12.14
CA LYS A 281 14.45 -15.63 -13.11
C LYS A 281 13.35 -16.58 -12.65
N PRO A 282 12.56 -17.14 -13.60
CA PRO A 282 11.59 -18.16 -13.28
C PRO A 282 12.22 -19.33 -12.52
N PRO A 283 11.47 -19.94 -11.58
CA PRO A 283 11.89 -21.15 -10.89
C PRO A 283 11.98 -22.33 -11.87
N GLU A 284 12.35 -23.50 -11.34
CA GLU A 284 12.50 -24.73 -12.12
C GLU A 284 11.30 -25.04 -13.03
N HIS A 285 11.58 -25.63 -14.18
CA HIS A 285 10.62 -25.92 -15.25
C HIS A 285 9.37 -26.69 -14.77
N LYS A 286 9.53 -27.56 -13.77
CA LYS A 286 8.44 -28.41 -13.23
C LYS A 286 7.27 -27.60 -12.68
N VAL A 287 7.53 -26.50 -11.96
CA VAL A 287 6.46 -25.65 -11.40
C VAL A 287 5.69 -24.98 -12.53
N ILE A 288 6.38 -24.52 -13.57
CA ILE A 288 5.78 -23.84 -14.72
C ILE A 288 4.91 -24.78 -15.56
N GLU A 289 5.33 -26.03 -15.75
CA GLU A 289 4.52 -27.05 -16.47
C GLU A 289 3.28 -27.47 -15.70
N SER A 290 3.29 -27.30 -14.37
CA SER A 290 2.15 -27.68 -13.53
C SER A 290 1.01 -26.64 -13.53
N LEU A 291 1.22 -25.44 -14.07
CA LEU A 291 0.25 -24.34 -13.95
C LEU A 291 -1.05 -24.65 -14.71
N GLU A 292 -2.17 -24.40 -14.04
CA GLU A 292 -3.49 -24.40 -14.65
C GLU A 292 -3.86 -22.98 -15.11
N THR A 293 -4.45 -22.86 -16.30
CA THR A 293 -4.85 -21.57 -16.86
C THR A 293 -6.32 -21.29 -16.61
N ILE A 294 -6.61 -20.13 -16.03
CA ILE A 294 -7.96 -19.56 -15.98
C ILE A 294 -8.02 -18.22 -16.69
N HIS A 295 -9.24 -17.87 -17.11
CA HIS A 295 -9.53 -16.59 -17.72
C HIS A 295 -10.52 -15.78 -16.88
N VAL A 296 -10.11 -14.56 -16.53
CA VAL A 296 -10.93 -13.61 -15.77
C VAL A 296 -11.46 -12.54 -16.71
N SER A 297 -12.74 -12.66 -17.07
CA SER A 297 -13.42 -11.69 -17.94
C SER A 297 -13.44 -10.29 -17.34
N PRO A 298 -13.50 -9.22 -18.17
CA PRO A 298 -13.64 -7.85 -17.68
C PRO A 298 -14.74 -7.71 -16.63
N ARG A 299 -14.46 -7.00 -15.55
CA ARG A 299 -15.38 -6.76 -14.42
C ARG A 299 -15.87 -8.00 -13.66
N LYS A 300 -15.22 -9.15 -13.85
CA LYS A 300 -15.57 -10.39 -13.17
C LYS A 300 -14.46 -10.87 -12.24
N SER A 301 -14.83 -11.78 -11.35
CA SER A 301 -13.94 -12.47 -10.43
C SER A 301 -14.06 -13.97 -10.61
N LYS A 302 -12.98 -14.68 -10.29
CA LYS A 302 -12.92 -16.13 -10.14
C LYS A 302 -12.62 -16.43 -8.68
N PHE A 303 -13.35 -17.38 -8.12
CA PHE A 303 -13.27 -17.78 -6.73
C PHE A 303 -12.93 -19.26 -6.70
N LEU A 304 -11.77 -19.61 -6.15
CA LEU A 304 -11.39 -20.99 -5.88
C LEU A 304 -11.73 -21.28 -4.42
N GLN A 305 -12.63 -22.23 -4.20
CA GLN A 305 -13.09 -22.64 -2.88
C GLN A 305 -12.17 -23.72 -2.33
N VAL A 306 -11.66 -23.52 -1.13
CA VAL A 306 -10.78 -24.46 -0.44
C VAL A 306 -11.38 -24.75 0.91
N ASP A 307 -11.83 -25.99 1.10
CA ASP A 307 -12.37 -26.44 2.38
C ASP A 307 -11.19 -26.96 3.23
N VAL A 308 -10.97 -26.32 4.37
CA VAL A 308 -9.88 -26.63 5.29
C VAL A 308 -10.44 -27.28 6.54
N GLU A 309 -10.04 -28.52 6.80
CA GLU A 309 -10.52 -29.31 7.95
C GLU A 309 -9.64 -29.13 9.20
N GLN A 310 -8.34 -28.88 9.01
CA GLN A 310 -7.36 -28.82 10.09
C GLN A 310 -6.82 -27.40 10.28
N SER A 311 -6.93 -26.89 11.51
CA SER A 311 -6.28 -25.65 11.93
C SER A 311 -4.76 -25.73 11.76
N GLY A 312 -4.14 -24.65 11.31
CA GLY A 312 -2.70 -24.57 11.06
C GLY A 312 -2.28 -25.15 9.70
N SER A 313 -3.22 -25.59 8.87
CA SER A 313 -2.93 -25.92 7.47
C SER A 313 -2.37 -24.71 6.74
N LYS A 314 -1.54 -24.93 5.72
CA LYS A 314 -0.93 -23.86 4.93
C LYS A 314 -1.45 -23.88 3.50
N LEU A 315 -2.10 -22.80 3.09
CA LEU A 315 -2.54 -22.56 1.72
C LEU A 315 -1.48 -21.77 0.97
N ALA A 316 -0.80 -22.41 0.03
CA ALA A 316 0.25 -21.84 -0.79
C ALA A 316 -0.22 -21.60 -2.23
N TRP A 317 0.34 -20.60 -2.88
CA TRP A 317 0.07 -20.27 -4.26
C TRP A 317 1.34 -19.91 -5.02
N TYR A 318 1.27 -20.17 -6.32
CA TYR A 318 2.19 -19.65 -7.32
C TYR A 318 1.37 -19.23 -8.53
N PHE A 319 1.59 -18.07 -9.11
CA PHE A 319 0.94 -17.70 -10.37
C PHE A 319 1.70 -16.65 -11.18
N ARG A 320 1.40 -16.62 -12.47
CA ARG A 320 1.79 -15.55 -13.40
C ARG A 320 0.56 -15.01 -14.13
N THR A 321 0.64 -13.75 -14.55
CA THR A 321 -0.48 -13.08 -15.23
C THR A 321 -0.02 -12.30 -16.46
N ASP A 322 -0.92 -12.19 -17.45
CA ASP A 322 -0.69 -11.35 -18.65
C ASP A 322 -0.85 -9.84 -18.40
N GLY A 323 -1.40 -9.47 -17.24
CA GLY A 323 -1.52 -8.10 -16.76
C GLY A 323 -2.06 -8.05 -15.33
N ASP A 324 -2.29 -6.84 -14.82
CA ASP A 324 -2.69 -6.67 -13.43
C ASP A 324 -4.06 -7.28 -13.12
N VAL A 325 -4.13 -8.03 -12.03
CA VAL A 325 -5.35 -8.58 -11.42
C VAL A 325 -5.40 -8.19 -9.96
N TYR A 326 -6.59 -8.11 -9.38
CA TYR A 326 -6.71 -8.14 -7.93
C TYR A 326 -6.62 -9.58 -7.43
N PHE A 327 -5.90 -9.77 -6.34
CA PHE A 327 -5.71 -11.05 -5.67
C PHE A 327 -5.88 -10.88 -4.17
N GLY A 328 -6.44 -11.89 -3.53
CA GLY A 328 -6.51 -11.99 -2.08
C GLY A 328 -7.12 -13.32 -1.63
N VAL A 329 -7.00 -13.58 -0.33
CA VAL A 329 -7.53 -14.79 0.31
C VAL A 329 -8.48 -14.37 1.41
N PHE A 330 -9.68 -14.95 1.40
CA PHE A 330 -10.74 -14.64 2.34
C PHE A 330 -11.22 -15.89 3.05
N TYR A 331 -11.70 -15.74 4.29
CA TYR A 331 -12.20 -16.83 5.12
C TYR A 331 -13.67 -16.63 5.48
N GLN A 332 -14.39 -17.74 5.55
CA GLN A 332 -15.75 -17.86 6.01
C GLN A 332 -15.87 -19.02 7.01
N SER A 333 -16.51 -18.78 8.15
CA SER A 333 -16.81 -19.85 9.11
C SER A 333 -17.88 -20.78 8.56
N LEU A 334 -17.81 -22.07 8.92
CA LEU A 334 -18.86 -23.04 8.57
C LEU A 334 -20.18 -22.74 9.30
N GLU A 335 -20.13 -21.99 10.41
CA GLU A 335 -21.29 -21.58 11.19
C GLU A 335 -21.99 -20.34 10.60
N ASP A 336 -21.30 -19.59 9.74
CA ASP A 336 -21.92 -18.48 9.03
C ASP A 336 -22.98 -19.06 8.09
N LYS A 337 -24.20 -18.49 8.10
CA LYS A 337 -25.26 -18.91 7.18
C LYS A 337 -24.67 -18.97 5.78
N ALA A 338 -24.69 -20.16 5.17
CA ALA A 338 -24.22 -20.37 3.81
C ALA A 338 -24.72 -19.20 2.96
N ILE A 339 -23.80 -18.55 2.24
CA ILE A 339 -24.17 -17.46 1.33
C ILE A 339 -25.09 -18.11 0.28
N ASN A 340 -26.40 -18.00 0.53
CA ASN A 340 -27.44 -18.55 -0.32
C ASN A 340 -27.47 -17.73 -1.60
N GLY A 341 -26.70 -18.14 -2.58
CA GLY A 341 -26.68 -17.53 -3.89
C GLY A 341 -25.88 -18.40 -4.84
N LYS A 342 -26.51 -18.81 -5.94
CA LYS A 342 -25.85 -19.44 -7.10
C LYS A 342 -24.51 -18.73 -7.36
N GLU A 343 -23.38 -19.37 -7.09
CA GLU A 343 -21.96 -19.22 -7.54
C GLU A 343 -21.42 -17.91 -8.16
N LYS A 344 -22.20 -16.86 -8.46
CA LYS A 344 -21.81 -15.83 -9.40
C LYS A 344 -21.12 -14.64 -8.76
N GLU A 345 -21.45 -14.22 -7.54
CA GLU A 345 -20.79 -13.07 -6.90
C GLU A 345 -20.76 -13.25 -5.37
N ILE A 346 -19.61 -13.71 -4.85
CA ILE A 346 -19.33 -13.74 -3.41
C ILE A 346 -18.98 -12.32 -2.96
N ASP A 347 -19.65 -11.84 -1.91
CA ASP A 347 -19.35 -10.55 -1.31
C ASP A 347 -18.11 -10.67 -0.40
N ILE A 348 -16.95 -10.36 -0.98
CA ILE A 348 -15.68 -10.38 -0.25
C ILE A 348 -15.62 -9.37 0.89
N ASP A 349 -16.50 -8.36 0.94
CA ASP A 349 -16.51 -7.38 2.03
C ASP A 349 -17.18 -7.92 3.30
N ALA A 350 -18.01 -8.94 3.17
CA ALA A 350 -18.60 -9.68 4.29
C ALA A 350 -17.68 -10.77 4.84
N LEU A 351 -16.58 -11.10 4.14
CA LEU A 351 -15.65 -12.15 4.53
C LEU A 351 -14.45 -11.60 5.32
N GLU A 352 -13.86 -12.47 6.15
CA GLU A 352 -12.60 -12.17 6.81
C GLU A 352 -11.46 -12.13 5.78
N MET A 353 -10.68 -11.05 5.78
CA MET A 353 -9.52 -10.91 4.92
C MET A 353 -8.31 -11.60 5.58
N VAL A 354 -7.87 -12.72 5.01
CA VAL A 354 -6.74 -13.52 5.52
C VAL A 354 -5.43 -13.08 4.86
N TYR A 355 -5.48 -12.81 3.56
CA TYR A 355 -4.38 -12.22 2.80
C TYR A 355 -4.89 -10.92 2.15
N PRO A 356 -4.09 -9.84 2.15
CA PRO A 356 -4.53 -8.52 1.69
C PRO A 356 -5.08 -8.54 0.27
N TRP A 357 -6.13 -7.75 0.05
CA TRP A 357 -6.73 -7.57 -1.27
C TRP A 357 -5.94 -6.54 -2.08
N LEU A 358 -5.03 -7.02 -2.93
CA LEU A 358 -4.07 -6.18 -3.65
C LEU A 358 -4.22 -6.31 -5.16
N LYS A 359 -4.01 -5.21 -5.89
CA LYS A 359 -3.79 -5.23 -7.33
C LYS A 359 -2.33 -5.54 -7.58
N ILE A 360 -2.09 -6.65 -8.28
CA ILE A 360 -0.75 -7.19 -8.51
C ILE A 360 -0.58 -7.58 -9.97
N GLY A 361 0.62 -7.34 -10.49
CA GLY A 361 1.06 -7.82 -11.79
C GLY A 361 2.11 -8.91 -11.61
N ALA A 362 1.93 -10.05 -12.28
CA ALA A 362 2.82 -11.20 -12.17
C ALA A 362 3.42 -11.58 -13.54
N ARG A 363 3.73 -10.57 -14.37
CA ARG A 363 4.25 -10.75 -15.74
C ARG A 363 5.78 -10.81 -15.81
N LEU A 364 6.45 -9.96 -15.06
CA LEU A 364 7.92 -9.84 -15.05
C LEU A 364 8.53 -10.70 -13.95
N VAL A 365 7.92 -10.66 -12.78
CA VAL A 365 8.24 -11.47 -11.61
C VAL A 365 6.98 -12.23 -11.27
N HIS A 366 7.04 -13.57 -11.25
CA HIS A 366 5.88 -14.37 -10.89
C HIS A 366 5.58 -14.21 -9.40
N GLU A 367 4.32 -14.36 -9.03
CA GLU A 367 3.87 -14.24 -7.66
C GLU A 367 3.86 -15.60 -6.98
N GLU A 368 4.27 -15.63 -5.73
CA GLU A 368 4.19 -16.81 -4.89
C GLU A 368 4.02 -16.37 -3.45
N GLY A 369 3.43 -17.23 -2.63
CA GLY A 369 3.19 -16.92 -1.23
C GLY A 369 2.36 -17.99 -0.56
N SER A 370 2.02 -17.71 0.69
CA SER A 370 1.16 -18.60 1.46
C SER A 370 0.45 -17.86 2.57
N ALA A 371 -0.70 -18.38 2.97
CA ALA A 371 -1.41 -17.98 4.17
C ALA A 371 -1.57 -19.20 5.09
N GLU A 372 -1.47 -18.94 6.39
CA GLU A 372 -1.82 -19.92 7.41
C GLU A 372 -3.34 -19.95 7.58
N CYS A 373 -3.92 -21.14 7.52
CA CYS A 373 -5.32 -21.38 7.77
C CYS A 373 -5.53 -21.69 9.25
N SER A 374 -5.54 -20.66 10.09
CA SER A 374 -5.61 -20.82 11.55
C SER A 374 -6.95 -21.40 12.05
N CYS A 375 -8.01 -21.37 11.24
CA CYS A 375 -9.32 -21.92 11.60
C CYS A 375 -9.80 -22.92 10.53
N PRO A 376 -10.42 -24.05 10.92
CA PRO A 376 -11.15 -24.88 9.98
C PRO A 376 -12.33 -24.11 9.38
N GLY A 377 -12.57 -24.27 8.08
CA GLY A 377 -13.67 -23.65 7.37
C GLY A 377 -13.36 -23.43 5.90
N ARG A 378 -14.08 -22.48 5.29
CA ARG A 378 -13.97 -22.25 3.85
C ARG A 378 -13.09 -21.05 3.55
N TYR A 379 -12.05 -21.28 2.77
CA TYR A 379 -11.17 -20.25 2.25
C TYR A 379 -11.48 -20.00 0.77
N TYR A 380 -11.41 -18.75 0.36
CA TYR A 380 -11.62 -18.31 -1.01
C TYR A 380 -10.36 -17.64 -1.52
N VAL A 381 -9.71 -18.26 -2.51
CA VAL A 381 -8.64 -17.61 -3.28
C VAL A 381 -9.29 -16.90 -4.46
N VAL A 382 -9.12 -15.58 -4.52
CA VAL A 382 -9.89 -14.74 -5.45
C VAL A 382 -8.96 -14.06 -6.44
N PHE A 383 -9.22 -14.27 -7.73
CA PHE A 383 -8.63 -13.47 -8.81
C PHE A 383 -9.71 -12.59 -9.43
N SER A 384 -9.48 -11.28 -9.52
CA SER A 384 -10.49 -10.34 -10.02
C SER A 384 -9.95 -9.36 -11.05
N ASN A 385 -10.72 -9.20 -12.12
CA ASN A 385 -10.48 -8.26 -13.20
C ASN A 385 -11.49 -7.09 -13.14
N LYS A 386 -11.84 -6.66 -11.92
CA LYS A 386 -12.82 -5.58 -11.67
C LYS A 386 -12.49 -4.25 -12.36
N GLN A 387 -11.21 -3.97 -12.59
CA GLN A 387 -10.75 -2.72 -13.20
C GLN A 387 -10.74 -2.70 -14.73
N SER A 388 -10.64 -3.86 -15.39
CA SER A 388 -10.60 -3.89 -16.86
C SER A 388 -12.00 -3.79 -17.43
N TRP A 389 -12.14 -2.93 -18.44
CA TRP A 389 -13.40 -2.72 -19.15
C TRP A 389 -13.53 -3.58 -20.41
N LEU A 390 -12.39 -3.85 -21.06
CA LEU A 390 -12.36 -4.44 -22.41
C LEU A 390 -11.58 -5.77 -22.43
N HIS A 391 -10.45 -5.83 -21.73
CA HIS A 391 -9.52 -6.95 -21.86
C HIS A 391 -9.73 -7.97 -20.76
N ARG A 392 -9.89 -9.23 -21.17
CA ARG A 392 -9.77 -10.41 -20.31
C ARG A 392 -8.35 -10.48 -19.74
N ARG A 393 -8.21 -11.12 -18.58
CA ARG A 393 -6.91 -11.45 -17.98
C ARG A 393 -6.73 -12.96 -17.97
N THR A 394 -5.52 -13.39 -18.26
CA THR A 394 -5.09 -14.79 -18.20
C THR A 394 -4.23 -14.95 -16.96
N VAL A 395 -4.58 -15.94 -16.15
CA VAL A 395 -3.87 -16.29 -14.92
C VAL A 395 -3.48 -17.76 -15.05
N ASP A 396 -2.18 -18.03 -15.03
CA ASP A 396 -1.66 -19.39 -14.91
C ASP A 396 -1.25 -19.58 -13.45
N PHE A 397 -1.83 -20.55 -12.76
CA PHE A 397 -1.66 -20.70 -11.31
C PHE A 397 -1.45 -22.14 -10.86
N HIS A 398 -0.90 -22.29 -9.67
CA HIS A 398 -0.84 -23.51 -8.89
C HIS A 398 -1.25 -23.17 -7.46
N LEU A 399 -2.23 -23.89 -6.91
CA LEU A 399 -2.64 -23.79 -5.51
C LEU A 399 -2.35 -25.10 -4.80
N GLN A 400 -1.96 -25.00 -3.54
CA GLN A 400 -1.69 -26.16 -2.71
C GLN A 400 -2.14 -25.95 -1.28
N LEU A 401 -2.80 -26.95 -0.71
CA LEU A 401 -3.07 -27.04 0.72
C LEU A 401 -2.13 -28.08 1.32
N SER A 402 -1.45 -27.72 2.40
CA SER A 402 -0.54 -28.62 3.12
C SER A 402 -0.91 -28.73 4.59
N SER A 403 -0.88 -29.96 5.12
CA SER A 403 -1.06 -30.28 6.53
C SER A 403 -0.22 -31.54 6.87
N ASP A 404 0.47 -31.52 8.01
CA ASP A 404 1.26 -32.65 8.54
C ASP A 404 2.08 -33.40 7.47
N ASP A 405 2.97 -32.68 6.78
CA ASP A 405 3.87 -33.14 5.70
C ASP A 405 3.20 -33.69 4.43
N ARG A 406 1.87 -33.63 4.32
CA ARG A 406 1.13 -33.98 3.11
C ARG A 406 0.68 -32.72 2.40
N ALA A 407 0.93 -32.67 1.10
CA ALA A 407 0.54 -31.54 0.28
C ALA A 407 -0.40 -32.00 -0.85
N LYS A 408 -1.49 -31.26 -1.03
CA LYS A 408 -2.51 -31.52 -2.04
C LYS A 408 -2.61 -30.31 -2.94
N ARG A 409 -2.38 -30.51 -4.23
CA ARG A 409 -2.72 -29.53 -5.26
C ARG A 409 -4.23 -29.35 -5.30
N ILE A 410 -4.67 -28.11 -5.49
CA ILE A 410 -6.05 -27.73 -5.69
C ILE A 410 -6.22 -27.26 -7.13
N HIS A 411 -7.10 -27.92 -7.88
CA HIS A 411 -7.47 -27.54 -9.24
C HIS A 411 -8.65 -26.57 -9.25
N TYR A 412 -8.81 -25.81 -10.33
CA TYR A 412 -9.89 -24.82 -10.45
C TYR A 412 -11.29 -25.42 -10.36
N ASP A 413 -11.46 -26.68 -10.78
CA ASP A 413 -12.72 -27.41 -10.69
C ASP A 413 -13.07 -27.89 -9.25
N GLY A 414 -12.20 -27.62 -8.28
CA GLY A 414 -12.36 -27.99 -6.87
C GLY A 414 -11.83 -29.39 -6.53
N THR A 415 -11.23 -30.10 -7.48
CA THR A 415 -10.61 -31.40 -7.21
C THR A 415 -9.23 -31.27 -6.56
N TYR A 416 -8.84 -32.30 -5.82
CA TYR A 416 -7.57 -32.37 -5.10
C TYR A 416 -6.72 -33.52 -5.64
N GLU A 417 -5.42 -33.28 -5.77
CA GLU A 417 -4.44 -34.27 -6.21
C GLU A 417 -3.22 -34.23 -5.28
N SER A 418 -2.65 -35.39 -4.94
CA SER A 418 -1.39 -35.43 -4.20
C SER A 418 -0.28 -34.75 -5.00
N ALA A 419 0.48 -33.86 -4.36
CA ALA A 419 1.56 -33.14 -5.02
C ALA A 419 2.76 -33.01 -4.09
N ASP A 420 3.96 -32.90 -4.68
CA ASP A 420 5.14 -32.48 -3.94
C ASP A 420 4.91 -31.05 -3.41
N PRO A 421 5.40 -30.72 -2.20
CA PRO A 421 5.29 -29.37 -1.69
C PRO A 421 5.86 -28.36 -2.69
N LEU A 422 5.07 -27.32 -3.00
CA LEU A 422 5.57 -26.06 -3.54
C LEU A 422 6.68 -25.65 -2.57
N SER A 423 7.91 -25.78 -3.04
CA SER A 423 9.07 -25.25 -2.34
C SER A 423 9.14 -23.80 -2.76
N PRO A 424 8.55 -22.84 -2.02
CA PRO A 424 8.85 -21.45 -2.31
C PRO A 424 10.37 -21.31 -2.15
N PRO A 425 11.11 -20.76 -3.13
CA PRO A 425 12.49 -20.38 -2.89
C PRO A 425 12.51 -19.47 -1.64
N SER A 426 13.34 -19.89 -0.69
CA SER A 426 13.59 -19.21 0.60
C SER A 426 13.99 -17.75 0.45
#